data_AF-A0A2V9K6T8-F1
#
_entry.id   AF-A0A2V9K6T8-F1
#
_cell.length_a   1.000
_cell.length_b   1.000
_cell.length_c   1.000
_cell.angle_alpha   90.00
_cell.angle_beta   90.00
_cell.angle_gamma   90.00
#
_symmetry.space_group_name_H-M   'P 1'
#
loop_
_entity.id
_entity.type
_entity.pdbx_description
1 polymer ?
#
loop_
_entity_poly.entity_id
_entity_poly.type
_entity_poly.pdbx_seq_one_letter_code
_entity_poly.pdbx_strand_id
1 'polypeptide(L)'
;MITQWEVTMKKGRFSPFRWLVSFGLVAFYLHFLRVEPAKLNPALEWSNPTFDFLATAYCVPGITASGVDAAPGMVAADWRVLPLGSVISVETDVHRGVYRVTDTGPLLRGKHIDVFIPGWNRALKYGRKRVKVTVLQYGGPENSQSRPVEAKPPGVVQHSDVLVQ
;
A
#
# COMPACT_ATOMS: atom_id res chain seq x y z
N MET A 1 23.23 19.52 45.96
CA MET A 1 22.64 20.41 46.98
C MET A 1 21.50 21.17 46.33
N ILE A 2 20.26 20.69 46.50
CA ILE A 2 19.06 21.35 45.99
C ILE A 2 18.21 21.62 47.21
N THR A 3 18.21 22.87 47.68
CA THR A 3 17.31 23.34 48.72
C THR A 3 16.20 24.15 48.08
N GLN A 4 15.01 23.98 48.66
CA GLN A 4 14.04 25.06 48.86
C GLN A 4 13.01 25.28 47.76
N TRP A 5 11.86 24.62 47.93
CA TRP A 5 10.54 25.23 47.68
C TRP A 5 9.57 24.74 48.76
N GLU A 6 9.44 25.53 49.82
CA GLU A 6 8.45 25.36 50.87
C GLU A 6 7.20 26.14 50.46
N VAL A 7 6.17 25.44 49.97
CA VAL A 7 4.89 26.06 49.63
C VAL A 7 4.10 26.26 50.92
N THR A 8 3.94 27.51 51.31
CA THR A 8 3.16 27.98 52.46
C THR A 8 1.68 27.58 52.30
N MET A 9 1.26 26.54 53.03
CA MET A 9 -0.16 26.16 53.13
C MET A 9 -0.84 27.04 54.19
N LYS A 10 -1.62 28.02 53.72
CA LYS A 10 -2.52 28.85 54.55
C LYS A 10 -3.52 27.94 55.29
N LYS A 11 -3.65 28.16 56.60
CA LYS A 11 -4.58 27.49 57.52
C LYS A 11 -6.03 27.59 57.04
N GLY A 12 -6.47 26.62 56.25
CA GLY A 12 -7.87 26.36 55.89
C GLY A 12 -8.20 24.92 56.29
N ARG A 13 -9.19 24.76 57.16
CA ARG A 13 -9.60 23.49 57.79
C ARG A 13 -9.73 22.36 56.76
N PHE A 14 -8.78 21.44 56.78
CA PHE A 14 -8.70 20.30 55.87
C PHE A 14 -9.79 19.28 56.24
N SER A 15 -10.88 19.23 55.45
CA SER A 15 -11.93 18.21 55.62
C SER A 15 -11.65 17.04 54.66
N PRO A 16 -11.14 15.88 55.13
CA PRO A 16 -10.77 14.77 54.26
C PRO A 16 -11.97 14.14 53.52
N PHE A 17 -13.21 14.45 53.93
CA PHE A 17 -14.43 13.81 53.41
C PHE A 17 -15.01 14.43 52.12
N ARG A 18 -14.64 15.68 51.78
CA ARG A 18 -15.18 16.38 50.59
C ARG A 18 -14.45 16.06 49.28
N TRP A 19 -13.31 15.36 49.35
CA TRP A 19 -12.48 15.06 48.18
C TRP A 19 -12.77 13.69 47.56
N LEU A 20 -13.23 12.73 48.38
CA LEU A 20 -13.50 11.35 47.95
C LEU A 20 -14.73 11.22 47.03
N VAL A 21 -15.72 12.11 47.15
CA VAL A 21 -16.93 12.10 46.30
C VAL A 21 -16.70 12.71 44.91
N SER A 22 -15.74 13.61 44.72
CA SER A 22 -15.44 14.20 43.39
C SER A 22 -14.53 13.33 42.53
N PHE A 23 -13.54 12.64 43.10
CA PHE A 23 -12.66 11.76 42.34
C PHE A 23 -13.37 10.48 41.88
N GLY A 24 -14.28 9.93 42.70
CA GLY A 24 -15.09 8.77 42.33
C GLY A 24 -16.01 9.05 41.14
N LEU A 25 -16.65 10.22 41.10
CA LEU A 25 -17.54 10.60 40.00
C LEU A 25 -16.78 10.88 38.70
N VAL A 26 -15.63 11.55 38.74
CA VAL A 26 -14.82 11.79 37.53
C VAL A 26 -14.23 10.48 37.00
N ALA A 27 -13.74 9.60 37.88
CA ALA A 27 -13.27 8.28 37.48
C ALA A 27 -14.42 7.41 36.92
N PHE A 28 -15.61 7.45 37.52
CA PHE A 28 -16.80 6.74 37.03
C PHE A 28 -17.29 7.29 35.69
N TYR A 29 -17.29 8.62 35.51
CA TYR A 29 -17.67 9.28 34.27
C TYR A 29 -16.65 9.01 33.15
N LEU A 30 -15.35 8.99 33.46
CA LEU A 30 -14.30 8.60 32.52
C LEU A 30 -14.29 7.09 32.21
N HIS A 31 -14.65 6.24 33.18
CA HIS A 31 -14.82 4.81 32.94
C HIS A 31 -16.04 4.52 32.06
N PHE A 32 -17.10 5.33 32.19
CA PHE A 32 -18.31 5.23 31.37
C PHE A 32 -18.12 5.82 29.96
N LEU A 33 -17.25 6.82 29.79
CA LEU A 33 -16.78 7.32 28.49
C LEU A 33 -15.67 6.46 27.88
N ARG A 34 -15.65 5.15 28.17
CA ARG A 34 -14.85 4.20 27.41
C ARG A 34 -15.48 4.08 26.02
N VAL A 35 -15.19 5.06 25.16
CA VAL A 35 -15.42 4.96 23.72
C VAL A 35 -14.63 3.74 23.26
N GLU A 36 -15.33 2.63 23.05
CA GLU A 36 -14.72 1.48 22.40
C GLU A 36 -14.21 1.97 21.05
N PRO A 37 -12.92 1.79 20.72
CA PRO A 37 -12.46 2.10 19.37
C PRO A 37 -13.36 1.29 18.44
N ALA A 38 -14.00 1.96 17.49
CA ALA A 38 -14.86 1.30 16.52
C ALA A 38 -14.10 0.09 15.97
N LYS A 39 -14.54 -1.11 16.35
CA LYS A 39 -13.95 -2.34 15.85
C LYS A 39 -14.26 -2.37 14.36
N LEU A 40 -13.25 -2.05 13.55
CA LEU A 40 -13.33 -2.29 12.12
C LEU A 40 -13.70 -3.76 11.95
N ASN A 41 -14.73 -4.05 11.15
CA ASN A 41 -15.09 -5.43 10.86
C ASN A 41 -13.85 -6.09 10.22
N PRO A 42 -13.33 -7.21 10.74
CA PRO A 42 -12.13 -7.85 10.18
C PRO A 42 -12.31 -8.28 8.71
N ALA A 43 -13.57 -8.44 8.28
CA ALA A 43 -13.94 -8.71 6.89
C ALA A 43 -13.86 -7.47 5.96
N LEU A 44 -13.83 -6.25 6.50
CA LEU A 44 -13.60 -5.02 5.72
C LEU A 44 -12.10 -4.70 5.54
N GLU A 45 -11.20 -5.49 6.12
CA GLU A 45 -9.77 -5.15 6.23
C GLU A 45 -8.86 -5.86 5.21
N TRP A 46 -9.37 -6.64 4.25
CA TRP A 46 -8.51 -7.33 3.26
C TRP A 46 -9.00 -7.28 1.81
N SER A 47 -9.87 -6.34 1.44
CA SER A 47 -10.15 -6.11 0.03
C SER A 47 -9.11 -5.15 -0.56
N ASN A 48 -8.33 -5.63 -1.53
CA ASN A 48 -7.49 -4.76 -2.35
C ASN A 48 -8.35 -3.61 -2.90
N PRO A 49 -7.87 -2.35 -2.81
CA PRO A 49 -8.65 -1.20 -3.21
C PRO A 49 -8.98 -1.31 -4.70
N THR A 50 -10.26 -1.21 -5.01
CA THR A 50 -10.80 -1.32 -6.36
C THR A 50 -11.35 0.03 -6.80
N PHE A 51 -11.00 0.44 -8.01
CA PHE A 51 -11.35 1.74 -8.56
C PHE A 51 -11.82 1.63 -10.00
N ASP A 52 -12.73 2.51 -10.41
CA ASP A 52 -13.11 2.64 -11.81
C ASP A 52 -12.10 3.51 -12.56
N PHE A 53 -11.51 2.93 -13.62
CA PHE A 53 -10.59 3.61 -14.52
C PHE A 53 -11.16 3.69 -15.93
N LEU A 54 -10.68 4.68 -16.67
CA LEU A 54 -10.78 4.68 -18.12
C LEU A 54 -9.61 3.86 -18.69
N ALA A 55 -9.90 2.91 -19.59
CA ALA A 55 -8.89 2.16 -20.30
C ALA A 55 -8.90 2.48 -21.79
N THR A 56 -7.72 2.72 -22.35
CA THR A 56 -7.42 2.77 -23.78
C THR A 56 -6.40 1.69 -24.12
N ALA A 57 -6.09 1.51 -25.41
CA ALA A 57 -5.02 0.63 -25.84
C ALA A 57 -4.09 1.33 -26.82
N TYR A 58 -2.79 1.04 -26.69
CA TYR A 58 -1.74 1.45 -27.61
C TYR A 58 -0.97 0.23 -28.10
N CYS A 59 -0.32 0.37 -29.27
CA CYS A 59 0.39 -0.74 -29.92
C CYS A 59 1.77 -0.33 -30.47
N VAL A 60 2.27 0.85 -30.10
CA VAL A 60 3.56 1.34 -30.57
C VAL A 60 4.67 0.54 -29.87
N PRO A 61 5.49 -0.24 -30.60
CA PRO A 61 6.63 -0.92 -30.01
C PRO A 61 7.72 0.11 -29.66
N GLY A 62 8.35 -0.06 -28.50
CA GLY A 62 9.40 0.83 -28.02
C GLY A 62 9.83 0.52 -26.59
N ILE A 63 10.85 1.25 -26.12
CA ILE A 63 11.33 1.18 -24.74
C ILE A 63 10.36 1.97 -23.86
N THR A 64 9.77 1.32 -22.85
CA THR A 64 8.88 1.97 -21.87
C THR A 64 9.66 2.88 -20.91
N ALA A 65 9.01 3.80 -20.19
CA ALA A 65 9.74 4.65 -19.22
C ALA A 65 10.47 3.87 -18.12
N SER A 66 10.07 2.62 -17.84
CA SER A 66 10.79 1.71 -16.94
C SER A 66 12.07 1.10 -17.54
N GLY A 67 12.35 1.32 -18.82
CA GLY A 67 13.51 0.78 -19.53
C GLY A 67 13.33 -0.66 -20.05
N VAL A 68 12.10 -1.19 -20.05
CA VAL A 68 11.77 -2.52 -20.57
C VAL A 68 11.04 -2.40 -21.91
N ASP A 69 11.28 -3.33 -22.83
CA ASP A 69 10.53 -3.43 -24.08
C ASP A 69 9.04 -3.62 -23.84
N ALA A 70 8.21 -2.86 -24.55
CA ALA A 70 6.77 -2.99 -24.46
C ALA A 70 6.31 -4.42 -24.82
N ALA A 71 5.76 -5.13 -23.83
CA ALA A 71 5.30 -6.51 -23.96
C ALA A 71 3.87 -6.67 -23.44
N PRO A 72 3.12 -7.70 -23.90
CA PRO A 72 1.80 -8.01 -23.33
C PRO A 72 1.86 -8.13 -21.81
N GLY A 73 0.89 -7.55 -21.10
CA GLY A 73 0.90 -7.47 -19.64
C GLY A 73 1.49 -6.17 -19.10
N MET A 74 1.85 -5.22 -19.96
CA MET A 74 2.29 -3.88 -19.60
C MET A 74 1.18 -2.84 -19.76
N VAL A 75 1.22 -1.83 -18.89
CA VAL A 75 0.27 -0.73 -18.89
C VAL A 75 0.98 0.58 -18.58
N ALA A 76 0.51 1.67 -19.19
CA ALA A 76 0.91 3.03 -18.87
C ALA A 76 -0.16 3.69 -17.99
N ALA A 77 0.23 4.46 -16.98
CA ALA A 77 -0.70 5.13 -16.07
C ALA A 77 -0.14 6.45 -15.51
N ASP A 78 -0.96 7.20 -14.77
CA ASP A 78 -0.51 8.37 -14.00
C ASP A 78 0.30 7.92 -12.78
N TRP A 79 1.55 8.37 -12.66
CA TRP A 79 2.44 8.06 -11.54
C TRP A 79 1.88 8.46 -10.17
N ARG A 80 1.01 9.48 -10.12
CA ARG A 80 0.40 9.96 -8.86
C ARG A 80 -0.66 9.01 -8.31
N VAL A 81 -1.25 8.20 -9.19
CA VAL A 81 -2.32 7.27 -8.86
C VAL A 81 -1.78 5.84 -8.81
N LEU A 82 -0.95 5.49 -9.80
CA LEU A 82 -0.31 4.19 -9.93
C LEU A 82 1.19 4.40 -10.19
N PRO A 83 2.03 4.38 -9.15
CA PRO A 83 3.47 4.51 -9.29
C PRO A 83 4.06 3.42 -10.19
N LEU A 84 5.21 3.72 -10.81
CA LEU A 84 5.95 2.75 -11.62
C LEU A 84 6.26 1.48 -10.83
N GLY A 85 6.07 0.33 -11.47
CA GLY A 85 6.27 -0.99 -10.87
C GLY A 85 5.02 -1.54 -10.16
N SER A 86 3.94 -0.77 -10.03
CA SER A 86 2.68 -1.27 -9.47
C SER A 86 2.14 -2.46 -10.26
N VAL A 87 1.55 -3.43 -9.57
CA VAL A 87 0.87 -4.59 -10.15
C VAL A 87 -0.62 -4.43 -9.93
N ILE A 88 -1.40 -4.46 -11.01
CA ILE A 88 -2.84 -4.23 -11.00
C ILE A 88 -3.58 -5.40 -11.67
N SER A 89 -4.75 -5.73 -11.16
CA SER A 89 -5.72 -6.58 -11.85
C SER A 89 -6.73 -5.69 -12.53
N VAL A 90 -6.88 -5.84 -13.85
CA VAL A 90 -7.87 -5.12 -14.66
C VAL A 90 -8.99 -6.08 -15.00
N GLU A 91 -10.20 -5.70 -14.62
CA GLU A 91 -11.43 -6.46 -14.82
C GLU A 91 -12.36 -5.71 -15.76
N THR A 92 -12.82 -6.44 -16.77
CA THR A 92 -13.85 -6.04 -17.72
C THR A 92 -14.99 -7.05 -17.66
N ASP A 93 -16.13 -6.75 -18.29
CA ASP A 93 -17.30 -7.63 -18.28
C ASP A 93 -17.03 -9.05 -18.83
N VAL A 94 -15.99 -9.18 -19.67
CA VAL A 94 -15.67 -10.42 -20.39
C VAL A 94 -14.31 -11.01 -20.03
N HIS A 95 -13.39 -10.23 -19.47
CA HIS A 95 -11.99 -10.65 -19.24
C HIS A 95 -11.39 -10.01 -17.99
N ARG A 96 -10.55 -10.78 -17.28
CA ARG A 96 -9.69 -10.34 -16.18
C ARG A 96 -8.23 -10.62 -16.54
N GLY A 97 -7.35 -9.65 -16.29
CA GLY A 97 -5.91 -9.79 -16.54
C GLY A 97 -5.07 -9.02 -15.52
N VAL A 98 -3.84 -9.50 -15.27
CA VAL A 98 -2.87 -8.83 -14.38
C VAL A 98 -1.86 -8.08 -15.24
N TYR A 99 -1.62 -6.83 -14.88
CA TYR A 99 -0.75 -5.91 -15.61
C TYR A 99 0.25 -5.25 -14.67
N ARG A 100 1.44 -4.96 -15.20
CA ARG A 100 2.47 -4.18 -14.51
C ARG A 100 2.56 -2.78 -15.11
N VAL A 101 2.57 -1.78 -14.25
CA VAL A 101 2.78 -0.38 -14.64
C VAL A 101 4.26 -0.20 -14.97
N THR A 102 4.57 -0.13 -16.26
CA THR A 102 5.94 0.01 -16.78
C THR A 102 6.19 1.35 -17.43
N ASP A 103 5.14 2.14 -17.64
CA ASP A 103 5.24 3.42 -18.32
C ASP A 103 4.36 4.48 -17.66
N THR A 104 4.77 5.73 -17.79
CA THR A 104 4.04 6.89 -17.29
C THR A 104 4.11 8.00 -18.32
N GLY A 105 2.98 8.67 -18.59
CA GLY A 105 2.92 9.74 -19.58
C GLY A 105 2.25 11.00 -19.04
N PRO A 106 2.69 12.21 -19.42
CA PRO A 106 2.07 13.46 -18.98
C PRO A 106 0.63 13.65 -19.49
N LEU A 107 0.24 12.89 -20.52
CA LEU A 107 -1.10 12.85 -21.10
C LEU A 107 -2.05 11.90 -20.34
N LEU A 108 -1.51 10.95 -19.58
CA LEU A 108 -2.27 9.99 -18.78
C LEU A 108 -2.42 10.56 -17.36
N ARG A 109 -3.50 11.32 -17.13
CA ARG A 109 -3.77 11.99 -15.86
C ARG A 109 -4.94 11.36 -15.13
N GLY A 110 -4.80 11.16 -13.83
CA GLY A 110 -5.82 10.62 -12.95
C GLY A 110 -6.09 9.14 -13.18
N LYS A 111 -7.37 8.74 -13.12
CA LYS A 111 -7.81 7.34 -13.25
C LYS A 111 -7.92 6.89 -14.72
N HIS A 112 -6.82 6.97 -15.44
CA HIS A 112 -6.70 6.55 -16.85
C HIS A 112 -5.51 5.60 -16.99
N ILE A 113 -5.76 4.42 -17.56
CA ILE A 113 -4.73 3.47 -17.99
C ILE A 113 -4.71 3.30 -19.51
N ASP A 114 -3.52 3.06 -20.06
CA ASP A 114 -3.33 2.72 -21.47
C ASP A 114 -2.64 1.35 -21.59
N VAL A 115 -3.36 0.36 -22.12
CA VAL A 115 -2.93 -1.05 -22.13
C VAL A 115 -2.15 -1.34 -23.40
N PHE A 116 -0.97 -1.95 -23.27
CA PHE A 116 -0.21 -2.38 -24.44
C PHE A 116 -0.84 -3.60 -25.08
N ILE A 117 -1.21 -3.48 -26.35
CA ILE A 117 -1.75 -4.58 -27.15
C ILE A 117 -0.95 -4.70 -28.46
N PRO A 118 -0.33 -5.86 -28.75
CA PRO A 118 0.41 -6.03 -29.99
C PRO A 118 -0.54 -6.08 -31.19
N GLY A 119 -0.36 -5.12 -32.09
CA GLY A 119 -1.07 -5.00 -33.37
C GLY A 119 -2.15 -3.93 -33.37
N TRP A 120 -2.07 -3.03 -34.36
CA TRP A 120 -2.97 -1.90 -34.56
C TRP A 120 -4.46 -2.29 -34.58
N ASN A 121 -4.82 -3.29 -35.38
CA ASN A 121 -6.20 -3.75 -35.49
C ASN A 121 -6.77 -4.28 -34.17
N ARG A 122 -5.92 -4.84 -33.28
CA ARG A 122 -6.36 -5.32 -31.96
C ARG A 122 -6.54 -4.16 -30.99
N ALA A 123 -5.64 -3.17 -31.00
CA ALA A 123 -5.77 -1.96 -30.18
C ALA A 123 -7.03 -1.16 -30.56
N LEU A 124 -7.32 -0.99 -31.86
CA LEU A 124 -8.55 -0.36 -32.33
C LEU A 124 -9.80 -1.11 -31.87
N LYS A 125 -9.81 -2.45 -31.95
CA LYS A 125 -10.92 -3.28 -31.47
C LYS A 125 -11.12 -3.20 -29.95
N TYR A 126 -10.03 -3.02 -29.19
CA TYR A 126 -10.13 -2.84 -27.74
C TYR A 126 -10.86 -1.55 -27.38
N GLY A 127 -10.59 -0.47 -28.12
CA GLY A 127 -11.29 0.81 -28.00
C GLY A 127 -11.10 1.49 -26.65
N ARG A 128 -12.02 2.39 -26.31
CA ARG A 128 -12.05 3.12 -25.04
C ARG A 128 -13.21 2.63 -24.19
N LYS A 129 -12.94 2.16 -22.98
CA LYS A 129 -13.97 1.60 -22.07
C LYS A 129 -13.66 1.87 -20.60
N ARG A 130 -14.66 1.70 -19.76
CA ARG A 130 -14.48 1.73 -18.30
C ARG A 130 -14.14 0.34 -17.80
N VAL A 131 -13.19 0.25 -16.89
CA VAL A 131 -12.70 -1.00 -16.33
C VAL A 131 -12.55 -0.87 -14.82
N LYS A 132 -12.69 -1.99 -14.11
CA LYS A 132 -12.41 -2.04 -12.68
C LYS A 132 -10.94 -2.41 -12.48
N VAL A 133 -10.23 -1.61 -11.72
CA VAL A 133 -8.81 -1.81 -11.43
C VAL A 133 -8.66 -2.08 -9.94
N THR A 134 -8.13 -3.26 -9.64
CA THR A 134 -7.79 -3.68 -8.28
C THR A 134 -6.28 -3.61 -8.13
N VAL A 135 -5.79 -2.80 -7.19
CA VAL A 135 -4.35 -2.68 -6.96
C VAL A 135 -3.88 -3.87 -6.13
N LEU A 136 -3.04 -4.73 -6.71
CA LEU A 136 -2.49 -5.89 -6.02
C LEU A 136 -1.23 -5.51 -5.24
N GLN A 137 -0.41 -4.62 -5.79
CA GLN A 137 0.81 -4.10 -5.16
C GLN A 137 1.12 -2.71 -5.72
N TYR A 138 1.42 -1.74 -4.84
CA TYR A 138 1.92 -0.43 -5.26
C TYR A 138 3.43 -0.48 -5.56
N GLY A 139 3.85 0.26 -6.57
CA GLY A 139 5.25 0.48 -6.88
C GLY A 139 5.92 1.42 -5.88
N GLY A 140 7.18 1.13 -5.51
CA GLY A 140 7.94 1.90 -4.52
C GLY A 140 9.42 1.49 -4.50
N PRO A 141 10.31 2.33 -3.96
CA PRO A 141 11.76 2.06 -3.91
C PRO A 141 12.10 0.76 -3.16
N GLU A 142 11.32 0.37 -2.16
CA GLU A 142 11.50 -0.90 -1.43
C GLU A 142 11.18 -2.16 -2.27
N ASN A 143 10.30 -2.06 -3.27
CA ASN A 143 9.87 -3.21 -4.09
C ASN A 143 10.86 -3.57 -5.20
N SER A 144 11.97 -2.84 -5.34
CA SER A 144 13.09 -3.22 -6.20
C SER A 144 13.96 -4.32 -5.59
N GLN A 145 13.81 -4.60 -4.29
CA GLN A 145 14.56 -5.61 -3.53
C GLN A 145 13.90 -7.00 -3.54
N SER A 146 12.67 -7.14 -4.04
CA SER A 146 12.02 -8.44 -4.22
C SER A 146 12.45 -9.15 -5.52
N ARG A 147 13.70 -8.96 -5.96
CA ARG A 147 14.37 -10.06 -6.66
C ARG A 147 14.28 -11.26 -5.71
N PRO A 148 14.08 -12.50 -6.18
CA PRO A 148 14.30 -13.65 -5.31
C PRO A 148 15.72 -13.50 -4.79
N VAL A 149 15.88 -13.10 -3.52
CA VAL A 149 17.13 -13.32 -2.83
C VAL A 149 17.20 -14.81 -2.78
N GLU A 150 17.98 -15.37 -3.69
CA GLU A 150 18.38 -16.76 -3.73
C GLU A 150 18.57 -17.21 -2.29
N ALA A 151 17.64 -18.02 -1.81
CA ALA A 151 17.69 -18.53 -0.46
C ALA A 151 19.03 -19.24 -0.37
N LYS A 152 19.97 -18.68 0.40
CA LYS A 152 21.24 -19.33 0.69
C LYS A 152 20.88 -20.75 1.16
N PRO A 153 21.24 -21.81 0.41
CA PRO A 153 20.80 -23.15 0.76
C PRO A 153 21.32 -23.47 2.17
N PRO A 154 20.48 -24.06 3.04
CA PRO A 154 20.92 -24.44 4.36
C PRO A 154 22.03 -25.49 4.23
N GLY A 155 23.24 -25.11 4.64
CA GLY A 155 24.35 -26.00 4.98
C GLY A 155 24.64 -27.16 4.03
N VAL A 156 25.30 -26.89 2.90
CA VAL A 156 26.08 -27.94 2.23
C VAL A 156 27.46 -27.96 2.89
N VAL A 157 27.72 -29.01 3.67
CA VAL A 157 29.05 -29.36 4.18
C VAL A 157 29.96 -29.58 2.98
N GLN A 158 31.03 -28.79 2.85
CA GLN A 158 32.02 -28.98 1.79
C GLN A 158 32.85 -30.23 2.09
N HIS A 159 32.65 -31.28 1.29
CA HIS A 159 33.47 -32.47 1.26
C HIS A 159 34.57 -32.26 0.20
N SER A 160 35.64 -31.53 0.53
CA SER A 160 36.82 -31.45 -0.34
C SER A 160 38.18 -31.41 0.37
N ASP A 161 38.24 -31.62 1.69
CA ASP A 161 39.52 -31.84 2.39
C ASP A 161 39.86 -33.34 2.48
N VAL A 162 39.81 -34.04 1.34
CA VAL A 162 40.45 -35.35 1.19
C VAL A 162 41.20 -35.35 -0.14
N LEU A 163 42.52 -35.29 -0.02
CA LEU A 163 43.61 -35.43 -1.02
C LEU A 163 44.43 -34.16 -1.26
N VAL A 164 45.17 -33.72 -0.24
CA VAL A 164 46.62 -33.51 -0.35
C VAL A 164 47.25 -33.82 1.01
N GLN A 165 47.64 -35.09 1.21
CA GLN A 165 48.88 -35.56 1.84
C GLN A 165 48.89 -37.09 1.88
#